data_AF-T2JJ90-F1
#
_entry.id   AF-T2JJ90-F1
#
_cell.length_a   1.000
_cell.length_b   1.000
_cell.length_c   1.000
_cell.angle_alpha   90.00
_cell.angle_beta   90.00
_cell.angle_gamma   90.00
#
_symmetry.space_group_name_H-M   'P 1'
#
loop_
_entity.id
_entity.type
_entity.pdbx_description
1 polymer ?
#
loop_
_entity_poly.entity_id
_entity_poly.type
_entity_poly.pdbx_seq_one_letter_code
_entity_poly.pdbx_strand_id
1 'polypeptide(L)'
;MFDNQIDNRELNQNLRQVLESYLLKYYREKHFLGLRFRQGKRDMIQINVPAHDLPIILQTKHSENNDPDSGKNRPEVQGHAEEVKQYIMKRIEKDKPWILGTLTANIDPDLIKVIEIARELCLVVIPRGVKLDITDGQHRKSAIHELIESSEGALIGDNDFPITLVLEKDFNQCQTDFRDMAQSKALDKSLLLSFGEFEGRIGIMKTIQEQVPIFKDKTERIKNTPSTKKKLIYTSNYIVKLVSCAFANDINAELENWDVETSSNALMNALNKFFSECEQTKQIFETETQDLTVEKVADFK
;
A
#
# COMPACT_ATOMS: atom_id res chain seq x y z
N MET A 1 -8.86 -42.65 33.36
CA MET A 1 -8.37 -41.27 33.57
C MET A 1 -9.07 -40.42 32.52
N PHE A 2 -9.80 -39.42 32.95
CA PHE A 2 -10.92 -38.79 32.23
C PHE A 2 -10.52 -38.13 30.90
N ASP A 3 -10.92 -38.74 29.79
CA ASP A 3 -11.13 -38.03 28.53
C ASP A 3 -12.56 -37.48 28.55
N ASN A 4 -12.75 -36.32 29.19
CA ASN A 4 -13.95 -35.55 28.97
C ASN A 4 -13.86 -34.98 27.56
N GLN A 5 -14.56 -35.61 26.60
CA GLN A 5 -14.90 -34.95 25.36
C GLN A 5 -15.70 -33.70 25.71
N ILE A 6 -15.02 -32.57 25.69
CA ILE A 6 -15.63 -31.26 25.80
C ILE A 6 -16.69 -31.17 24.69
N ASP A 7 -17.95 -31.01 25.06
CA ASP A 7 -19.01 -30.76 24.08
C ASP A 7 -18.83 -29.35 23.53
N ASN A 8 -18.19 -29.27 22.36
CA ASN A 8 -17.96 -28.01 21.66
C ASN A 8 -19.28 -27.27 21.37
N ARG A 9 -20.44 -27.93 21.35
CA ARG A 9 -21.74 -27.24 21.16
C ARG A 9 -22.12 -26.41 22.38
N GLU A 10 -22.01 -26.98 23.59
CA GLU A 10 -22.32 -26.27 24.83
C GLU A 10 -21.35 -25.10 25.06
N LEU A 11 -20.05 -25.32 24.84
CA LEU A 11 -19.05 -24.24 24.91
C LEU A 11 -19.34 -23.11 23.92
N ASN A 12 -19.69 -23.45 22.67
CA ASN A 12 -20.01 -22.45 21.65
C ASN A 12 -21.29 -21.68 21.99
N GLN A 13 -22.31 -22.33 22.57
CA GLN A 13 -23.53 -21.67 23.02
C GLN A 13 -23.25 -20.69 24.16
N ASN A 14 -22.47 -21.12 25.16
CA ASN A 14 -22.08 -20.27 26.27
C ASN A 14 -21.27 -19.05 25.80
N LEU A 15 -20.30 -19.26 24.90
CA LEU A 15 -19.52 -18.15 24.32
C LEU A 15 -20.40 -17.17 23.55
N ARG A 16 -21.32 -17.66 22.72
CA ARG A 16 -22.27 -16.82 21.97
C ARG A 16 -23.14 -15.99 22.91
N GLN A 17 -23.72 -16.62 23.93
CA GLN A 17 -24.58 -15.93 24.90
C GLN A 17 -23.84 -14.81 25.63
N VAL A 18 -22.59 -15.06 26.02
CA VAL A 18 -21.72 -14.05 26.67
C VAL A 18 -21.45 -12.89 25.71
N LEU A 19 -21.05 -13.19 24.47
CA LEU A 19 -20.77 -12.16 23.46
C LEU A 19 -22.03 -11.34 23.15
N GLU A 20 -23.16 -11.97 22.86
CA GLU A 20 -24.44 -11.32 22.59
C GLU A 20 -24.87 -10.39 23.74
N SER A 21 -24.64 -10.80 25.00
CA SER A 21 -24.92 -9.96 26.16
C SER A 21 -24.09 -8.67 26.16
N TYR A 22 -22.83 -8.74 25.74
CA TYR A 22 -22.00 -7.55 25.56
C TYR A 22 -22.45 -6.69 24.38
N LEU A 23 -22.77 -7.31 23.23
CA LEU A 23 -23.29 -6.59 22.06
C LEU A 23 -24.56 -5.80 22.41
N LEU A 24 -25.48 -6.43 23.15
CA LEU A 24 -26.71 -5.79 23.63
C LEU A 24 -26.42 -4.68 24.64
N LYS A 25 -25.49 -4.89 25.57
CA LYS A 25 -25.11 -3.87 26.57
C LYS A 25 -24.54 -2.61 25.91
N TYR A 26 -23.78 -2.77 24.83
CA TYR A 26 -23.10 -1.66 24.13
C TYR A 26 -23.71 -1.33 22.77
N TYR A 27 -24.98 -1.69 22.52
CA TYR A 27 -25.62 -1.54 21.21
C TYR A 27 -25.64 -0.10 20.64
N ARG A 28 -25.52 0.91 21.51
CA ARG A 28 -25.44 2.33 21.10
C ARG A 28 -24.00 2.78 20.83
N GLU A 29 -23.01 2.07 21.33
CA GLU A 29 -21.58 2.37 21.18
C GLU A 29 -21.00 1.55 20.03
N LYS A 30 -19.88 2.00 19.46
CA LYS A 30 -19.14 1.18 18.49
C LYS A 30 -18.30 0.18 19.26
N HIS A 31 -18.29 -1.07 18.83
CA HIS A 31 -17.62 -2.12 19.57
C HIS A 31 -17.07 -3.16 18.62
N PHE A 32 -15.82 -3.54 18.86
CA PHE A 32 -15.04 -4.38 17.98
C PHE A 32 -14.32 -5.43 18.79
N LEU A 33 -14.29 -6.67 18.28
CA LEU A 33 -13.38 -7.67 18.81
C LEU A 33 -11.95 -7.23 18.50
N GLY A 34 -11.07 -7.37 19.49
CA GLY A 34 -9.69 -6.95 19.38
C GLY A 34 -8.71 -7.97 19.95
N LEU A 35 -7.50 -7.91 19.44
CA LEU A 35 -6.34 -8.65 19.96
C LEU A 35 -5.38 -7.66 20.61
N ARG A 36 -5.21 -7.76 21.93
CA ARG A 36 -4.27 -6.97 22.70
C ARG A 36 -2.88 -7.59 22.61
N PHE A 37 -1.88 -6.77 22.33
CA PHE A 37 -0.50 -7.21 22.20
C PHE A 37 0.46 -6.13 22.69
N ARG A 38 1.73 -6.53 22.87
CA ARG A 38 2.80 -5.61 23.26
C ARG A 38 3.88 -5.54 22.20
N GLN A 39 4.27 -4.33 21.82
CA GLN A 39 5.35 -4.07 20.89
C GLN A 39 6.19 -2.89 21.41
N GLY A 40 7.52 -3.05 21.51
CA GLY A 40 8.40 -1.95 21.91
C GLY A 40 8.09 -1.34 23.28
N LYS A 41 7.64 -2.16 24.26
CA LYS A 41 7.14 -1.74 25.59
C LYS A 41 5.82 -0.95 25.58
N ARG A 42 5.11 -0.92 24.46
CA ARG A 42 3.81 -0.26 24.31
C ARG A 42 2.70 -1.30 24.32
N ASP A 43 1.53 -0.89 24.77
CA ASP A 43 0.32 -1.71 24.79
C ASP A 43 -0.57 -1.30 23.62
N MET A 44 -0.98 -2.29 22.85
CA MET A 44 -1.67 -2.08 21.58
C MET A 44 -2.85 -3.04 21.45
N ILE A 45 -3.84 -2.66 20.65
CA ILE A 45 -4.97 -3.50 20.30
C ILE A 45 -5.21 -3.44 18.79
N GLN A 46 -5.23 -4.59 18.12
CA GLN A 46 -5.67 -4.67 16.73
C GLN A 46 -7.18 -4.93 16.70
N ILE A 47 -7.92 -4.06 16.02
CA ILE A 47 -9.36 -4.21 15.76
C ILE A 47 -9.61 -4.20 14.24
N ASN A 48 -10.71 -4.81 13.82
CA ASN A 48 -11.20 -4.72 12.44
C ASN A 48 -12.47 -3.88 12.44
N VAL A 49 -12.50 -2.87 11.57
CA VAL A 49 -13.61 -1.91 11.49
C VAL A 49 -14.25 -1.98 10.11
N PRO A 50 -15.57 -2.22 10.02
CA PRO A 50 -16.29 -2.15 8.75
C PRO A 50 -16.17 -0.77 8.12
N ALA A 51 -16.05 -0.72 6.79
CA ALA A 51 -15.84 0.51 6.05
C ALA A 51 -16.82 1.62 6.45
N HIS A 52 -18.12 1.32 6.47
CA HIS A 52 -19.18 2.28 6.79
C HIS A 52 -19.08 2.90 8.19
N ASP A 53 -18.33 2.29 9.10
CA ASP A 53 -18.09 2.83 10.44
C ASP A 53 -16.88 3.77 10.52
N LEU A 54 -15.99 3.75 9.53
CA LEU A 54 -14.77 4.57 9.50
C LEU A 54 -15.06 6.08 9.53
N PRO A 55 -16.00 6.65 8.76
CA PRO A 55 -16.31 8.09 8.84
C PRO A 55 -16.80 8.50 10.24
N ILE A 56 -17.44 7.57 10.96
CA ILE A 56 -17.98 7.80 12.29
C ILE A 56 -16.85 7.79 13.34
N ILE A 57 -15.88 6.89 13.24
CA ILE A 57 -14.83 6.74 14.27
C ILE A 57 -13.54 7.51 13.96
N LEU A 58 -13.26 7.83 12.70
CA LEU A 58 -12.04 8.54 12.31
C LEU A 58 -12.26 10.05 12.37
N GLN A 59 -11.20 10.78 12.76
CA GLN A 59 -11.25 12.24 12.81
C GLN A 59 -10.79 12.85 11.49
N THR A 60 -11.66 13.52 10.73
CA THR A 60 -11.23 14.43 9.65
C THR A 60 -10.82 15.76 10.28
N LYS A 61 -9.51 16.01 10.37
CA LYS A 61 -8.98 17.34 10.68
C LYS A 61 -8.34 17.91 9.41
N HIS A 62 -8.98 18.88 8.79
CA HIS A 62 -8.33 19.77 7.83
C HIS A 62 -7.80 20.98 8.60
N SER A 63 -6.53 21.33 8.44
CA SER A 63 -5.96 22.51 9.08
C SER A 63 -6.00 23.70 8.13
N GLU A 64 -6.63 24.79 8.56
CA GLU A 64 -6.50 26.12 7.93
C GLU A 64 -5.26 26.89 8.43
N ASN A 65 -4.62 26.44 9.53
CA ASN A 65 -3.51 27.13 10.18
C ASN A 65 -2.19 26.35 10.18
N ASN A 66 -1.09 27.07 9.90
CA ASN A 66 0.26 26.55 9.66
C ASN A 66 1.11 26.46 10.95
N ASP A 67 0.59 25.81 12.00
CA ASP A 67 1.31 25.60 13.27
C ASP A 67 1.80 24.15 13.41
N PRO A 68 3.12 23.88 13.26
CA PRO A 68 3.70 22.54 13.39
C PRO A 68 3.74 22.02 14.84
N ASP A 69 3.71 22.89 15.86
CA ASP A 69 3.78 22.50 17.28
C ASP A 69 2.42 22.05 17.83
N SER A 70 1.34 22.28 17.08
CA SER A 70 0.02 21.74 17.39
C SER A 70 -0.03 20.20 17.35
N GLY A 71 1.01 19.54 16.81
CA GLY A 71 1.15 18.08 16.71
C GLY A 71 0.02 17.36 15.98
N LYS A 72 -0.87 18.10 15.31
CA LYS A 72 -2.16 17.63 14.77
C LYS A 72 -2.42 18.11 13.34
N ASN A 73 -1.44 18.78 12.73
CA ASN A 73 -1.59 19.46 11.44
C ASN A 73 -0.71 18.77 10.38
N ARG A 74 -1.36 18.21 9.35
CA ARG A 74 -0.70 17.88 8.08
C ARG A 74 -1.33 18.71 6.97
N PRO A 75 -0.53 19.34 6.09
CA PRO A 75 -0.96 19.53 4.73
C PRO A 75 -1.11 18.14 4.09
N GLU A 76 -2.31 17.82 3.62
CA GLU A 76 -2.54 16.64 2.81
C GLU A 76 -1.73 16.79 1.52
N VAL A 77 -0.86 15.82 1.21
CA VAL A 77 -0.13 15.83 -0.06
C VAL A 77 -1.15 15.46 -1.14
N GLN A 78 -1.73 16.49 -1.74
CA GLN A 78 -2.74 16.40 -2.79
C GLN A 78 -2.32 15.36 -3.84
N GLY A 79 -3.14 14.32 -4.03
CA GLY A 79 -2.93 13.26 -5.03
C GLY A 79 -2.72 11.84 -4.49
N HIS A 80 -2.14 11.64 -3.31
CA HIS A 80 -1.87 10.26 -2.82
C HIS A 80 -3.13 9.50 -2.39
N ALA A 81 -4.13 10.21 -1.86
CA ALA A 81 -5.43 9.61 -1.58
C ALA A 81 -6.10 9.11 -2.88
N GLU A 82 -5.98 9.89 -3.96
CA GLU A 82 -6.53 9.54 -5.26
C GLU A 82 -5.86 8.29 -5.86
N GLU A 83 -4.54 8.16 -5.74
CA GLU A 83 -3.82 6.95 -6.16
C GLU A 83 -4.34 5.69 -5.43
N VAL A 84 -4.62 5.80 -4.13
CA VAL A 84 -5.19 4.68 -3.35
C VAL A 84 -6.60 4.34 -3.82
N LYS A 85 -7.44 5.35 -4.11
CA LYS A 85 -8.80 5.11 -4.63
C LYS A 85 -8.75 4.42 -5.99
N GLN A 86 -7.95 4.95 -6.91
CA GLN A 86 -7.77 4.36 -8.23
C GLN A 86 -7.26 2.92 -8.16
N TYR A 87 -6.33 2.64 -7.24
CA TYR A 87 -5.87 1.27 -7.00
C TYR A 87 -7.02 0.33 -6.60
N ILE A 88 -7.87 0.73 -5.65
CA ILE A 88 -9.00 -0.09 -5.19
C ILE A 88 -10.01 -0.27 -6.32
N MET A 89 -10.43 0.82 -6.96
CA MET A 89 -11.45 0.79 -8.02
C MET A 89 -11.02 -0.06 -9.21
N LYS A 90 -9.78 0.12 -9.70
CA LYS A 90 -9.23 -0.69 -10.79
C LYS A 90 -9.21 -2.18 -10.46
N ARG A 91 -8.97 -2.54 -9.19
CA ARG A 91 -8.97 -3.93 -8.74
C ARG A 91 -10.38 -4.50 -8.72
N ILE A 92 -11.35 -3.74 -8.20
CA ILE A 92 -12.76 -4.13 -8.17
C ILE A 92 -13.32 -4.30 -9.59
N GLU A 93 -13.07 -3.34 -10.49
CA GLU A 93 -13.51 -3.40 -11.90
C GLU A 93 -13.01 -4.64 -12.63
N LYS A 94 -11.80 -5.12 -12.28
CA LYS A 94 -11.18 -6.31 -12.87
C LYS A 94 -11.48 -7.60 -12.10
N ASP A 95 -12.32 -7.56 -11.07
CA ASP A 95 -12.59 -8.68 -10.15
C ASP A 95 -11.29 -9.29 -9.58
N LYS A 96 -10.35 -8.42 -9.18
CA LYS A 96 -9.04 -8.80 -8.63
C LYS A 96 -8.97 -8.53 -7.13
N PRO A 97 -8.24 -9.38 -6.37
CA PRO A 97 -7.99 -9.11 -4.96
C PRO A 97 -7.16 -7.84 -4.77
N TRP A 98 -7.45 -7.12 -3.69
CA TRP A 98 -6.73 -5.92 -3.27
C TRP A 98 -6.49 -5.95 -1.75
N ILE A 99 -5.51 -5.16 -1.29
CA ILE A 99 -5.19 -5.06 0.13
C ILE A 99 -4.64 -3.67 0.44
N LEU A 100 -5.02 -3.12 1.59
CA LEU A 100 -4.37 -1.96 2.19
C LEU A 100 -3.67 -2.38 3.48
N GLY A 101 -2.56 -1.72 3.80
CA GLY A 101 -1.95 -1.88 5.12
C GLY A 101 -2.89 -1.38 6.23
N THR A 102 -2.62 -1.81 7.46
CA THR A 102 -3.34 -1.34 8.66
C THR A 102 -3.25 0.17 8.85
N LEU A 103 -4.34 0.78 9.29
CA LEU A 103 -4.27 2.12 9.88
C LEU A 103 -3.67 2.00 11.29
N THR A 104 -2.97 3.02 11.73
CA THR A 104 -2.48 3.09 13.12
C THR A 104 -3.01 4.36 13.76
N ALA A 105 -3.59 4.24 14.94
CA ALA A 105 -4.13 5.36 15.69
C ALA A 105 -3.64 5.35 17.13
N ASN A 106 -3.24 6.51 17.65
CA ASN A 106 -3.08 6.68 19.09
C ASN A 106 -4.45 6.98 19.72
N ILE A 107 -4.71 6.38 20.88
CA ILE A 107 -5.91 6.67 21.67
C ILE A 107 -5.58 6.69 23.15
N ASP A 108 -6.10 7.70 23.85
CA ASP A 108 -6.10 7.74 25.30
C ASP A 108 -6.94 6.55 25.82
N PRO A 109 -6.35 5.59 26.56
CA PRO A 109 -7.08 4.43 27.07
C PRO A 109 -8.25 4.82 27.98
N ASP A 110 -8.25 6.02 28.58
CA ASP A 110 -9.34 6.52 29.42
C ASP A 110 -10.59 6.90 28.60
N LEU A 111 -10.47 7.03 27.27
CA LEU A 111 -11.57 7.36 26.34
C LEU A 111 -12.31 6.14 25.78
N ILE A 112 -11.79 4.92 26.01
CA ILE A 112 -12.40 3.67 25.51
C ILE A 112 -12.58 2.69 26.67
N LYS A 113 -13.40 1.65 26.45
CA LYS A 113 -13.48 0.52 27.38
C LYS A 113 -12.88 -0.70 26.71
N VAL A 114 -11.93 -1.34 27.37
CA VAL A 114 -11.35 -2.61 26.93
C VAL A 114 -11.79 -3.70 27.89
N ILE A 115 -12.61 -4.61 27.41
CA ILE A 115 -13.16 -5.73 28.19
C ILE A 115 -12.40 -6.98 27.80
N GLU A 116 -11.59 -7.51 28.72
CA GLU A 116 -10.87 -8.76 28.48
C GLU A 116 -11.85 -9.94 28.47
N ILE A 117 -11.87 -10.69 27.37
CA ILE A 117 -12.71 -11.87 27.18
C ILE A 117 -11.91 -13.13 27.52
N ALA A 118 -10.69 -13.20 26.99
CA ALA A 118 -9.73 -14.26 27.25
C ALA A 118 -8.32 -13.67 27.12
N ARG A 119 -7.29 -14.50 27.32
CA ARG A 119 -5.90 -14.06 27.15
C ARG A 119 -5.73 -13.35 25.82
N GLU A 120 -5.34 -12.08 25.89
CA GLU A 120 -5.08 -11.20 24.74
C GLU A 120 -6.32 -10.92 23.84
N LEU A 121 -7.47 -11.58 24.08
CA LEU A 121 -8.72 -11.33 23.36
C LEU A 121 -9.58 -10.36 24.16
N CYS A 122 -10.01 -9.27 23.53
CA CYS A 122 -10.83 -8.26 24.19
C CYS A 122 -11.97 -7.75 23.31
N LEU A 123 -13.03 -7.24 23.93
CA LEU A 123 -13.99 -6.35 23.28
C LEU A 123 -13.56 -4.91 23.55
N VAL A 124 -13.29 -4.17 22.48
CA VAL A 124 -13.03 -2.73 22.52
C VAL A 124 -14.34 -2.01 22.29
N VAL A 125 -14.75 -1.17 23.23
CA VAL A 125 -15.93 -0.31 23.10
C VAL A 125 -15.48 1.14 22.99
N ILE A 126 -15.85 1.77 21.89
CA ILE A 126 -15.57 3.17 21.54
C ILE A 126 -16.88 3.97 21.73
N PRO A 127 -16.96 4.82 22.77
CA PRO A 127 -18.11 5.67 22.99
C PRO A 127 -18.41 6.60 21.81
N ARG A 128 -19.67 6.98 21.64
CA ARG A 128 -20.06 7.96 20.61
C ARG A 128 -19.31 9.27 20.80
N GLY A 129 -18.79 9.83 19.71
CA GLY A 129 -18.07 11.10 19.71
C GLY A 129 -16.58 10.97 20.00
N VAL A 130 -16.11 9.81 20.47
CA VAL A 130 -14.67 9.51 20.53
C VAL A 130 -14.18 9.29 19.11
N LYS A 131 -13.12 10.02 18.74
CA LYS A 131 -12.51 9.96 17.42
C LYS A 131 -11.08 9.44 17.55
N LEU A 132 -10.70 8.54 16.66
CA LEU A 132 -9.34 8.01 16.56
C LEU A 132 -8.45 9.01 15.83
N ASP A 133 -7.31 9.36 16.44
CA ASP A 133 -6.29 10.20 15.82
C ASP A 133 -5.28 9.32 15.08
N ILE A 134 -5.15 9.52 13.77
CA ILE A 134 -4.45 8.58 12.89
C ILE A 134 -2.98 8.98 12.78
N THR A 135 -2.12 8.11 13.27
CA THR A 135 -0.67 8.30 13.36
C THR A 135 0.02 7.86 12.07
N ASP A 136 -0.50 6.81 11.44
CA ASP A 136 -0.06 6.33 10.12
C ASP A 136 -1.24 5.89 9.26
N GLY A 137 -1.11 6.11 7.95
CA GLY A 137 -2.14 5.76 6.96
C GLY A 137 -3.12 6.87 6.64
N GLN A 138 -2.76 8.15 6.84
CA GLN A 138 -3.64 9.29 6.53
C GLN A 138 -4.17 9.27 5.09
N HIS A 139 -3.33 9.03 4.09
CA HIS A 139 -3.80 8.93 2.69
C HIS A 139 -4.78 7.77 2.47
N ARG A 140 -4.55 6.63 3.14
CA ARG A 140 -5.46 5.47 3.08
C ARG A 140 -6.81 5.81 3.70
N LYS A 141 -6.81 6.47 4.85
CA LYS A 141 -8.03 6.97 5.47
C LYS A 141 -8.78 7.94 4.56
N SER A 142 -8.13 8.96 3.99
CA SER A 142 -8.80 9.93 3.11
C SER A 142 -9.42 9.20 1.92
N ALA A 143 -8.66 8.30 1.28
CA ALA A 143 -9.14 7.50 0.16
C ALA A 143 -10.38 6.67 0.50
N ILE A 144 -10.35 5.96 1.64
CA ILE A 144 -11.47 5.14 2.11
C ILE A 144 -12.68 6.03 2.44
N HIS A 145 -12.47 7.15 3.14
CA HIS A 145 -13.52 8.09 3.50
C HIS A 145 -14.23 8.66 2.27
N GLU A 146 -13.45 9.16 1.31
CA GLU A 146 -13.97 9.70 0.05
C GLU A 146 -14.69 8.63 -0.77
N LEU A 147 -14.20 7.38 -0.81
CA LEU A 147 -14.90 6.28 -1.47
C LEU A 147 -16.23 5.95 -0.78
N ILE A 148 -16.27 5.90 0.55
CA ILE A 148 -17.51 5.60 1.29
C ILE A 148 -18.57 6.68 1.06
N GLU A 149 -18.16 7.95 0.99
CA GLU A 149 -19.07 9.08 0.77
C GLU A 149 -19.47 9.27 -0.71
N SER A 150 -18.83 8.54 -1.63
CA SER A 150 -19.11 8.58 -3.06
C SER A 150 -20.22 7.62 -3.49
N SER A 151 -20.61 7.66 -4.78
CA SER A 151 -21.53 6.68 -5.37
C SER A 151 -21.00 5.25 -5.32
N GLU A 152 -19.68 5.09 -5.21
CA GLU A 152 -18.96 3.83 -5.20
C GLU A 152 -18.89 3.19 -3.80
N GLY A 153 -19.41 3.86 -2.76
CA GLY A 153 -19.29 3.41 -1.38
C GLY A 153 -19.86 2.01 -1.11
N ALA A 154 -20.88 1.60 -1.87
CA ALA A 154 -21.46 0.26 -1.79
C ALA A 154 -20.47 -0.85 -2.20
N LEU A 155 -19.45 -0.54 -3.01
CA LEU A 155 -18.45 -1.51 -3.49
C LEU A 155 -17.45 -1.91 -2.40
N ILE A 156 -17.26 -1.06 -1.38
CA ILE A 156 -16.32 -1.31 -0.28
C ILE A 156 -17.00 -1.36 1.09
N GLY A 157 -18.31 -1.12 1.16
CA GLY A 157 -19.06 -0.95 2.42
C GLY A 157 -19.02 -2.15 3.37
N ASP A 158 -18.89 -3.35 2.79
CA ASP A 158 -18.84 -4.63 3.50
C ASP A 158 -17.41 -5.10 3.80
N ASN A 159 -16.39 -4.33 3.42
CA ASN A 159 -15.00 -4.64 3.74
C ASN A 159 -14.62 -4.15 5.14
N ASP A 160 -13.82 -4.96 5.83
CA ASP A 160 -13.23 -4.59 7.10
C ASP A 160 -11.81 -4.04 6.91
N PHE A 161 -11.49 -2.97 7.64
CA PHE A 161 -10.16 -2.37 7.65
C PHE A 161 -9.49 -2.58 9.01
N PRO A 162 -8.29 -3.17 9.05
CA PRO A 162 -7.55 -3.32 10.29
C PRO A 162 -7.06 -1.97 10.79
N ILE A 163 -7.27 -1.73 12.08
CA ILE A 163 -6.74 -0.58 12.80
C ILE A 163 -5.96 -1.08 14.02
N THR A 164 -4.71 -0.65 14.12
CA THR A 164 -3.89 -0.83 15.32
C THR A 164 -4.07 0.38 16.22
N LEU A 165 -4.69 0.17 17.37
CA LEU A 165 -4.82 1.15 18.44
C LEU A 165 -3.59 1.09 19.34
N VAL A 166 -2.84 2.18 19.41
CA VAL A 166 -1.77 2.36 20.40
C VAL A 166 -2.37 3.06 21.60
N LEU A 167 -2.38 2.38 22.75
CA LEU A 167 -2.94 2.91 24.00
C LEU A 167 -1.95 3.93 24.59
N GLU A 168 -2.09 5.18 24.18
CA GLU A 168 -1.17 6.26 24.53
C GLU A 168 -1.94 7.55 24.79
N LYS A 169 -1.70 8.15 25.95
CA LYS A 169 -2.30 9.42 26.36
C LYS A 169 -1.29 10.58 26.35
N ASP A 170 0.01 10.28 26.42
CA ASP A 170 1.03 11.32 26.37
C ASP A 170 1.15 11.86 24.94
N PHE A 171 0.80 13.13 24.80
CA PHE A 171 0.82 13.84 23.53
C PHE A 171 2.22 13.87 22.90
N ASN A 172 3.28 14.03 23.68
CA ASN A 172 4.65 14.05 23.17
C ASN A 172 5.06 12.69 22.61
N GLN A 173 4.63 11.61 23.27
CA GLN A 173 4.82 10.26 22.76
C GLN A 173 4.02 10.02 21.48
N CYS A 174 2.78 10.49 21.36
CA CYS A 174 2.01 10.41 20.11
C CYS A 174 2.72 11.12 18.94
N GLN A 175 3.34 12.29 19.17
CA GLN A 175 4.15 12.96 18.15
C GLN A 175 5.39 12.16 17.75
N THR A 176 6.02 11.50 18.72
CA THR A 176 7.16 10.61 18.49
C THR A 176 6.73 9.42 17.63
N ASP A 177 5.60 8.80 17.96
CA ASP A 177 5.03 7.68 17.20
C ASP A 177 4.78 8.07 15.74
N PHE A 178 4.22 9.26 15.51
CA PHE A 178 4.02 9.81 14.18
C PHE A 178 5.34 9.98 13.41
N ARG A 179 6.36 10.54 14.06
CA ARG A 179 7.68 10.73 13.45
C ARG A 179 8.32 9.39 13.13
N ASP A 180 8.22 8.40 14.01
CA ASP A 180 8.82 7.08 13.83
C ASP A 180 8.16 6.30 12.69
N MET A 181 6.83 6.39 12.57
CA MET A 181 6.09 5.77 11.46
C MET A 181 6.31 6.47 10.12
N ALA A 182 6.54 7.78 10.11
CA ALA A 182 6.80 8.54 8.89
C ALA A 182 8.19 8.31 8.28
N GLN A 183 9.12 7.64 8.99
CA GLN A 183 10.51 7.46 8.55
C GLN A 183 10.70 6.40 7.47
N SER A 184 9.68 5.58 7.16
CA SER A 184 9.83 4.54 6.13
C SER A 184 10.05 5.17 4.75
N LYS A 185 11.22 4.91 4.14
CA LYS A 185 11.51 5.38 2.79
C LYS A 185 10.62 4.64 1.79
N ALA A 186 9.98 5.38 0.89
CA ALA A 186 9.25 4.80 -0.24
C ALA A 186 10.17 3.89 -1.05
N LEU A 187 9.62 2.77 -1.53
CA LEU A 187 10.35 1.86 -2.41
C LEU A 187 10.64 2.55 -3.74
N ASP A 188 11.80 2.24 -4.31
CA ASP A 188 12.21 2.75 -5.62
C ASP A 188 11.24 2.26 -6.72
N LYS A 189 10.92 3.12 -7.69
CA LYS A 189 9.91 2.83 -8.72
C LYS A 189 10.29 1.61 -9.57
N SER A 190 11.58 1.46 -9.87
CA SER A 190 12.10 0.30 -10.61
C SER A 190 11.75 -1.01 -9.89
N LEU A 191 11.88 -1.04 -8.56
CA LEU A 191 11.55 -2.21 -7.76
C LEU A 191 10.05 -2.52 -7.81
N LEU A 192 9.19 -1.50 -7.67
CA LEU A 192 7.74 -1.68 -7.77
C LEU A 192 7.31 -2.24 -9.14
N LEU A 193 7.90 -1.73 -10.23
CA LEU A 193 7.63 -2.20 -11.59
C LEU A 193 8.03 -3.67 -11.79
N SER A 194 9.07 -4.14 -11.10
CA SER A 194 9.48 -5.54 -11.15
C SER A 194 8.41 -6.49 -10.59
N PHE A 195 7.66 -6.03 -9.58
CA PHE A 195 6.53 -6.76 -8.99
C PHE A 195 5.19 -6.51 -9.69
N GLY A 196 5.13 -5.57 -10.64
CA GLY A 196 3.91 -5.26 -11.36
C GLY A 196 3.40 -6.45 -12.18
N GLU A 197 2.08 -6.48 -12.39
CA GLU A 197 1.44 -7.54 -13.19
C GLU A 197 1.91 -7.52 -14.64
N PHE A 198 1.88 -8.68 -15.29
CA PHE A 198 2.24 -8.82 -16.69
C PHE A 198 1.09 -8.35 -17.60
N GLU A 199 0.74 -7.07 -17.49
CA GLU A 199 -0.31 -6.41 -18.29
C GLU A 199 0.14 -5.02 -18.73
N GLY A 200 -0.48 -4.51 -19.81
CA GLY A 200 -0.23 -3.19 -20.37
C GLY A 200 1.25 -2.83 -20.51
N ARG A 201 1.61 -1.62 -20.08
CA ARG A 201 3.00 -1.11 -20.19
C ARG A 201 4.02 -1.94 -19.41
N ILE A 202 3.62 -2.56 -18.29
CA ILE A 202 4.52 -3.35 -17.44
C ILE A 202 4.84 -4.68 -18.13
N GLY A 203 3.81 -5.35 -18.67
CA GLY A 203 4.00 -6.58 -19.45
C GLY A 203 4.92 -6.34 -20.65
N ILE A 204 4.66 -5.27 -21.41
CA ILE A 204 5.49 -4.92 -22.57
C ILE A 204 6.93 -4.59 -22.14
N MET A 205 7.11 -3.77 -21.11
CA MET A 205 8.42 -3.44 -20.57
C MET A 205 9.20 -4.68 -20.15
N LYS A 206 8.56 -5.64 -19.46
CA LYS A 206 9.20 -6.91 -19.06
C LYS A 206 9.68 -7.70 -20.27
N THR A 207 8.87 -7.80 -21.33
CA THR A 207 9.28 -8.46 -22.59
C THR A 207 10.46 -7.75 -23.25
N ILE A 208 10.37 -6.43 -23.44
CA ILE A 208 11.42 -5.61 -24.06
C ILE A 208 12.73 -5.69 -23.27
N GLN A 209 12.65 -5.65 -21.95
CA GLN A 209 13.81 -5.70 -21.06
C GLN A 209 14.57 -7.04 -21.16
N GLU A 210 13.90 -8.15 -21.48
CA GLU A 210 14.54 -9.46 -21.63
C GLU A 210 14.98 -9.78 -23.06
N GLN A 211 14.32 -9.19 -24.07
CA GLN A 211 14.52 -9.58 -25.47
C GLN A 211 15.30 -8.57 -26.32
N VAL A 212 15.40 -7.30 -25.90
CA VAL A 212 16.19 -6.29 -26.63
C VAL A 212 17.63 -6.23 -26.06
N PRO A 213 18.68 -6.53 -26.84
CA PRO A 213 20.06 -6.66 -26.37
C PRO A 213 20.64 -5.48 -25.59
N ILE A 214 20.24 -4.25 -25.90
CA ILE A 214 20.71 -3.06 -25.17
C ILE A 214 20.13 -2.96 -23.74
N PHE A 215 19.02 -3.64 -23.47
CA PHE A 215 18.37 -3.67 -22.15
C PHE A 215 18.63 -4.96 -21.39
N LYS A 216 18.71 -6.08 -22.11
CA LYS A 216 18.95 -7.41 -21.54
C LYS A 216 20.24 -7.42 -20.74
N ASP A 217 20.14 -7.83 -19.47
CA ASP A 217 21.22 -7.86 -18.48
C ASP A 217 21.96 -6.52 -18.24
N LYS A 218 21.43 -5.41 -18.78
CA LYS A 218 21.99 -4.05 -18.68
C LYS A 218 21.01 -3.07 -17.99
N THR A 219 19.93 -3.60 -17.38
CA THR A 219 18.87 -2.78 -16.75
C THR A 219 18.88 -2.92 -15.22
N GLU A 220 18.85 -1.77 -14.53
CA GLU A 220 18.65 -1.64 -13.09
C GLU A 220 17.17 -1.78 -12.74
N ARG A 221 16.85 -2.89 -12.07
CA ARG A 221 15.49 -3.30 -11.69
C ARG A 221 15.12 -2.93 -10.26
N ILE A 222 16.09 -2.54 -9.43
CA ILE A 222 15.86 -2.28 -8.00
C ILE A 222 15.93 -0.79 -7.74
N LYS A 223 17.01 -0.14 -8.16
CA LYS A 223 17.29 1.26 -7.82
C LYS A 223 16.71 2.25 -8.82
N ASN A 224 16.56 3.49 -8.38
CA ASN A 224 16.20 4.61 -9.27
C ASN A 224 17.36 5.09 -10.16
N THR A 225 18.60 4.65 -9.89
CA THR A 225 19.78 5.02 -10.68
C THR A 225 20.58 3.79 -11.10
N PRO A 226 21.00 3.69 -12.38
CA PRO A 226 21.68 2.52 -12.89
C PRO A 226 23.14 2.46 -12.42
N SER A 227 23.54 1.32 -11.86
CA SER A 227 24.91 1.13 -11.37
C SER A 227 25.93 0.87 -12.49
N THR A 228 26.80 1.85 -12.77
CA THR A 228 27.92 1.70 -13.74
C THR A 228 28.87 0.57 -13.35
N LYS A 229 29.16 0.38 -12.06
CA LYS A 229 30.00 -0.73 -11.56
C LYS A 229 29.43 -2.11 -11.89
N LYS A 230 28.10 -2.23 -11.96
CA LYS A 230 27.40 -3.45 -12.38
C LYS A 230 27.11 -3.48 -13.88
N LYS A 231 27.71 -2.57 -14.66
CA LYS A 231 27.52 -2.43 -16.11
C LYS A 231 26.06 -2.19 -16.52
N LEU A 232 25.27 -1.60 -15.62
CA LEU A 232 23.86 -1.26 -15.87
C LEU A 232 23.76 0.14 -16.45
N ILE A 233 22.87 0.31 -17.42
CA ILE A 233 22.74 1.50 -18.26
C ILE A 233 21.39 2.18 -18.04
N TYR A 234 20.30 1.41 -18.09
CA TYR A 234 18.94 1.91 -17.97
C TYR A 234 18.30 1.47 -16.65
N THR A 235 17.15 2.05 -16.31
CA THR A 235 16.29 1.55 -15.22
C THR A 235 15.00 0.99 -15.79
N SER A 236 14.34 0.07 -15.10
CA SER A 236 13.01 -0.41 -15.51
C SER A 236 12.01 0.74 -15.64
N ASN A 237 12.13 1.77 -14.80
CA ASN A 237 11.32 2.98 -14.89
C ASN A 237 11.62 3.82 -16.15
N TYR A 238 12.84 3.80 -16.68
CA TYR A 238 13.13 4.43 -17.97
C TYR A 238 12.46 3.67 -19.12
N ILE A 239 12.60 2.34 -19.13
CA ILE A 239 12.03 1.48 -20.19
C ILE A 239 10.51 1.56 -20.19
N VAL A 240 9.85 1.53 -19.03
CA VAL A 240 8.38 1.60 -18.98
C VAL A 240 7.86 2.93 -19.53
N LYS A 241 8.57 4.04 -19.30
CA LYS A 241 8.23 5.35 -19.88
C LYS A 241 8.45 5.38 -21.39
N LEU A 242 9.52 4.75 -21.87
CA LEU A 242 9.75 4.58 -23.30
C LEU A 242 8.61 3.79 -23.95
N VAL A 243 8.15 2.71 -23.32
CA VAL A 243 7.00 1.92 -23.78
C VAL A 243 5.74 2.79 -23.86
N SER A 244 5.38 3.49 -22.78
CA SER A 244 4.21 4.38 -22.76
C SER A 244 4.30 5.45 -23.85
N CYS A 245 5.46 6.09 -24.00
CA CYS A 245 5.70 7.13 -25.00
C CYS A 245 5.62 6.57 -26.43
N ALA A 246 6.17 5.39 -26.71
CA ALA A 246 6.17 4.80 -28.04
C ALA A 246 4.77 4.51 -28.59
N PHE A 247 3.82 4.15 -27.72
CA PHE A 247 2.47 3.78 -28.12
C PHE A 247 1.45 4.91 -27.98
N ALA A 248 1.61 5.79 -26.99
CA ALA A 248 0.61 6.81 -26.67
C ALA A 248 1.15 8.25 -26.73
N ASN A 249 2.43 8.45 -27.01
CA ASN A 249 3.11 9.74 -26.91
C ASN A 249 2.95 10.41 -25.54
N ASP A 250 2.76 9.60 -24.49
CA ASP A 250 2.64 10.01 -23.10
C ASP A 250 3.44 9.03 -22.22
N ILE A 251 4.35 9.55 -21.40
CA ILE A 251 5.20 8.75 -20.51
C ILE A 251 4.43 8.09 -19.36
N ASN A 252 3.19 8.52 -19.10
CA ASN A 252 2.36 8.03 -18.00
C ASN A 252 1.26 7.06 -18.45
N ALA A 253 1.05 6.86 -19.76
CA ALA A 253 0.01 5.97 -20.29
C ALA A 253 0.20 4.51 -19.85
N GLU A 254 -0.79 3.93 -19.17
CA GLU A 254 -0.74 2.56 -18.60
C GLU A 254 -0.88 1.44 -19.65
N LEU A 255 -1.44 1.75 -20.83
CA LEU A 255 -1.65 0.81 -21.94
C LEU A 255 -2.49 -0.43 -21.56
N GLU A 256 -3.46 -0.32 -20.66
CA GLU A 256 -4.17 -1.48 -20.08
C GLU A 256 -4.91 -2.35 -21.10
N ASN A 257 -5.39 -1.75 -22.20
CA ASN A 257 -6.15 -2.45 -23.25
C ASN A 257 -5.28 -2.92 -24.42
N TRP A 258 -3.96 -2.81 -24.30
CA TRP A 258 -3.03 -3.23 -25.36
C TRP A 258 -2.67 -4.71 -25.18
N ASP A 259 -2.71 -5.46 -26.28
CA ASP A 259 -2.22 -6.83 -26.30
C ASP A 259 -0.70 -6.84 -26.07
N VAL A 260 -0.28 -7.44 -24.95
CA VAL A 260 1.13 -7.39 -24.52
C VAL A 260 2.04 -8.06 -25.55
N GLU A 261 1.65 -9.20 -26.10
CA GLU A 261 2.49 -9.97 -27.02
C GLU A 261 2.69 -9.22 -28.34
N THR A 262 1.60 -8.82 -28.99
CA THR A 262 1.63 -8.08 -30.26
C THR A 262 2.39 -6.76 -30.12
N SER A 263 2.10 -6.01 -29.06
CA SER A 263 2.75 -4.73 -28.80
C SER A 263 4.23 -4.90 -28.51
N SER A 264 4.61 -5.91 -27.72
CA SER A 264 6.02 -6.22 -27.45
C SER A 264 6.77 -6.55 -28.72
N ASN A 265 6.20 -7.41 -29.58
CA ASN A 265 6.83 -7.81 -30.85
C ASN A 265 7.05 -6.60 -31.78
N ALA A 266 6.05 -5.73 -31.91
CA ALA A 266 6.15 -4.53 -32.74
C ALA A 266 7.26 -3.59 -32.25
N LEU A 267 7.26 -3.26 -30.94
CA LEU A 267 8.24 -2.36 -30.37
C LEU A 267 9.65 -2.97 -30.35
N MET A 268 9.76 -4.26 -30.04
CA MET A 268 11.03 -4.99 -30.06
C MET A 268 11.69 -4.91 -31.45
N ASN A 269 10.94 -5.16 -32.51
CA ASN A 269 11.47 -5.09 -33.88
C ASN A 269 11.97 -3.69 -34.23
N ALA A 270 11.21 -2.66 -33.85
CA ALA A 270 11.61 -1.27 -34.07
C ALA A 270 12.89 -0.90 -33.29
N LEU A 271 12.97 -1.28 -32.02
CA LEU A 271 14.11 -0.99 -31.16
C LEU A 271 15.37 -1.75 -31.60
N ASN A 272 15.25 -3.05 -31.93
CA ASN A 272 16.37 -3.83 -32.43
C ASN A 272 16.94 -3.22 -33.70
N LYS A 273 16.06 -2.82 -34.65
CA LYS A 273 16.50 -2.12 -35.85
C LYS A 273 17.22 -0.82 -35.50
N PHE A 274 16.57 0.05 -34.71
CA PHE A 274 17.13 1.34 -34.32
C PHE A 274 18.50 1.23 -33.67
N PHE A 275 18.65 0.39 -32.64
CA PHE A 275 19.91 0.26 -31.89
C PHE A 275 21.00 -0.46 -32.69
N SER A 276 20.66 -1.32 -33.63
CA SER A 276 21.65 -1.96 -34.52
C SER A 276 22.20 -1.02 -35.61
N GLU A 277 21.40 -0.03 -36.02
CA GLU A 277 21.75 0.92 -37.09
C GLU A 277 22.33 2.24 -36.54
N CYS A 278 22.03 2.60 -35.30
CA CYS A 278 22.48 3.85 -34.67
C CYS A 278 23.93 3.75 -34.18
N GLU A 279 24.84 4.51 -34.80
CA GLU A 279 26.29 4.51 -34.50
C GLU A 279 26.59 4.70 -33.01
N GLN A 280 25.82 5.56 -32.32
CA GLN A 280 26.03 5.88 -30.91
C GLN A 280 25.68 4.73 -29.96
N THR A 281 24.80 3.82 -30.37
CA THR A 281 24.25 2.76 -29.50
C THR A 281 24.64 1.36 -29.93
N LYS A 282 25.03 1.19 -31.19
CA LYS A 282 25.40 -0.08 -31.82
C LYS A 282 26.43 -0.87 -31.01
N GLN A 283 27.49 -0.22 -30.54
CA GLN A 283 28.53 -0.89 -29.77
C GLN A 283 27.97 -1.52 -28.48
N ILE A 284 27.14 -0.80 -27.71
CA ILE A 284 26.53 -1.33 -26.50
C ILE A 284 25.49 -2.41 -26.83
N PHE A 285 24.73 -2.23 -27.90
CA PHE A 285 23.73 -3.18 -28.36
C PHE A 285 24.34 -4.53 -28.73
N GLU A 286 25.45 -4.53 -29.46
CA GLU A 286 26.15 -5.74 -29.94
C GLU A 286 27.01 -6.41 -28.86
N THR A 287 27.41 -5.68 -27.81
CA THR A 287 28.30 -6.22 -26.76
C THR A 287 27.49 -6.89 -25.65
N GLU A 288 27.82 -8.13 -25.33
CA GLU A 288 27.25 -8.83 -24.18
C GLU A 288 27.73 -8.20 -22.86
N THR A 289 26.92 -8.28 -21.81
CA THR A 289 27.24 -7.64 -20.52
C THR A 289 28.54 -8.16 -19.90
N GLN A 290 28.90 -9.42 -20.15
CA GLN A 290 30.17 -9.99 -19.69
C GLN A 290 31.39 -9.28 -20.30
N ASP A 291 31.30 -8.85 -21.55
CA ASP A 291 32.38 -8.23 -22.32
C ASP A 291 32.42 -6.69 -22.21
N LEU A 292 31.37 -6.08 -21.64
CA LEU A 292 31.36 -4.64 -21.34
C LEU A 292 32.36 -4.30 -20.22
N THR A 293 33.08 -3.19 -20.36
CA THR A 293 33.92 -2.65 -19.27
C THR A 293 33.18 -1.51 -18.55
N VAL A 294 33.59 -1.24 -17.30
CA VAL A 294 33.01 -0.13 -16.53
C VAL A 294 33.25 1.22 -17.22
N GLU A 295 34.41 1.39 -17.84
CA GLU A 295 34.79 2.58 -18.62
C GLU A 295 33.87 2.78 -19.82
N LYS A 296 33.67 1.74 -20.65
CA LYS A 296 32.74 1.80 -21.79
C LYS A 296 31.32 2.16 -21.38
N VAL A 297 30.84 1.63 -20.25
CA VAL A 297 29.51 1.96 -19.72
C VAL A 297 29.46 3.39 -19.16
N ALA A 298 30.57 3.89 -18.62
CA ALA A 298 30.66 5.28 -18.16
C ALA A 298 30.67 6.25 -19.34
N ASP A 299 31.43 5.96 -20.39
CA ASP A 299 31.55 6.80 -21.59
C ASP A 299 30.25 6.86 -22.40
N PHE A 300 29.43 5.80 -22.32
CA PHE A 300 28.13 5.74 -22.99
C PHE A 300 27.04 6.57 -22.27
N LYS A 301 27.15 6.79 -20.96
CA LYS A 301 26.15 7.49 -20.15
C LYS A 301 26.30 9.00 -20.20
#